data_AF-A0A8K0DL21-F1
#
_entry.id   AF-A0A8K0DL21-F1
#
_cell.length_a   1.000
_cell.length_b   1.000
_cell.length_c   1.000
_cell.angle_alpha   90.00
_cell.angle_beta   90.00
_cell.angle_gamma   90.00
#
_symmetry.space_group_name_H-M   'P 1'
#
loop_
_entity.id
_entity.type
_entity.pdbx_description
1 polymer ?
#
loop_
_entity_poly.entity_id
_entity_poly.type
_entity_poly.pdbx_seq_one_letter_code
_entity_poly.pdbx_strand_id
1 'polypeptide(L)'
;MKNGSRITHLVALREKEKGDWKKLTIEEKKALYRASFCQTYSEFTAPTGEWKSIIGCTLFLSALGVWLYIFLKLFEESKRAQLKRMIDLQVNPIEGIASQWDYEKDDWKK
;
A
#
# COMPACT_ATOMS: atom_id res chain seq x y z
N MET A 1 31.77 -21.82 -18.80
CA MET A 1 33.03 -22.11 -18.07
C MET A 1 33.44 -21.09 -17.00
N LYS A 2 32.87 -19.86 -16.95
CA LYS A 2 33.30 -18.79 -16.00
C LYS A 2 33.02 -19.03 -14.50
N ASN A 3 32.11 -19.94 -14.13
CA ASN A 3 31.78 -20.20 -12.71
C ASN A 3 32.76 -21.15 -12.01
N GLY A 4 33.29 -22.15 -12.73
CA GLY A 4 34.26 -23.10 -12.15
C GLY A 4 35.56 -22.42 -11.71
N SER A 5 36.09 -21.50 -12.53
CA SER A 5 37.30 -20.73 -12.20
C SER A 5 37.14 -19.77 -11.02
N ARG A 6 35.92 -19.29 -10.74
CA ARG A 6 35.66 -18.43 -9.57
C ARG A 6 35.64 -19.23 -8.27
N ILE A 7 35.08 -20.43 -8.32
CA ILE A 7 35.01 -21.32 -7.16
C ILE A 7 36.42 -21.78 -6.76
N THR A 8 37.25 -22.19 -7.72
CA THR A 8 38.64 -22.59 -7.44
C THR A 8 39.46 -21.45 -6.85
N HIS A 9 39.30 -20.24 -7.37
CA HIS A 9 39.97 -19.04 -6.83
C HIS A 9 39.53 -18.70 -5.40
N LEU A 10 38.23 -18.85 -5.08
CA LEU A 10 37.70 -18.62 -3.74
C LEU A 10 38.19 -19.66 -2.72
N VAL A 11 38.32 -20.93 -3.13
CA VAL A 11 38.89 -21.98 -2.27
C VAL A 11 40.34 -21.67 -1.91
N ALA A 12 41.17 -21.28 -2.90
CA ALA A 12 42.54 -20.86 -2.66
C ALA A 12 42.64 -19.62 -1.75
N LEU A 13 41.72 -18.67 -1.87
CA LEU A 13 41.65 -17.50 -0.98
C LEU A 13 41.29 -17.87 0.46
N ARG A 14 40.37 -18.82 0.67
CA ARG A 14 40.01 -19.32 2.01
C ARG A 14 41.13 -20.13 2.66
N GLU A 15 41.99 -20.78 1.88
CA GLU A 15 43.20 -21.40 2.42
C GLU A 15 44.23 -20.35 2.88
N LYS A 16 44.41 -19.28 2.10
CA LYS A 16 45.25 -18.14 2.49
C LYS A 16 44.70 -17.40 3.72
N GLU A 17 43.38 -17.34 3.89
CA GLU A 17 42.70 -16.72 5.05
C GLU A 17 43.13 -17.33 6.40
N LYS A 18 43.49 -18.63 6.41
CA LYS A 18 43.97 -19.33 7.61
C LYS A 18 45.36 -18.87 8.09
N GLY A 19 46.10 -18.13 7.25
CA GLY A 19 47.44 -17.62 7.54
C GLY A 19 47.46 -16.18 8.07
N ASP A 20 48.59 -15.48 7.86
CA ASP A 20 48.76 -14.09 8.30
C ASP A 20 48.07 -13.08 7.36
N TRP A 21 47.15 -12.29 7.92
CA TRP A 21 46.34 -11.31 7.20
C TRP A 21 47.13 -10.08 6.71
N LYS A 22 48.37 -9.90 7.18
CA LYS A 22 49.27 -8.85 6.66
C LYS A 22 49.74 -9.13 5.23
N LYS A 23 49.74 -10.39 4.80
CA LYS A 23 50.17 -10.80 3.44
C LYS A 23 49.05 -10.72 2.39
N LEU A 24 47.80 -10.49 2.83
CA LEU A 24 46.65 -10.35 1.95
C LEU A 24 46.56 -8.94 1.36
N THR A 25 46.36 -8.86 0.05
CA THR A 25 46.09 -7.62 -0.66
C THR A 25 44.69 -7.06 -0.32
N ILE A 26 44.47 -5.77 -0.58
CA ILE A 26 43.17 -5.13 -0.35
C ILE A 26 42.08 -5.77 -1.23
N GLU A 27 42.43 -6.17 -2.44
CA GLU A 27 41.51 -6.82 -3.38
C GLU A 27 41.07 -8.21 -2.88
N GLU A 28 42.02 -9.01 -2.38
CA GLU A 28 41.73 -10.32 -1.78
C GLU A 28 40.81 -10.18 -0.56
N LYS A 29 41.03 -9.17 0.28
CA LYS A 29 40.16 -8.87 1.44
C LYS A 29 38.75 -8.50 1.02
N LYS A 30 38.61 -7.66 -0.01
CA LYS A 30 37.30 -7.29 -0.58
C LYS A 30 36.59 -8.50 -1.20
N ALA A 31 37.34 -9.38 -1.88
CA ALA A 31 36.81 -10.60 -2.47
C ALA A 31 36.31 -11.59 -1.40
N LEU A 32 37.07 -11.78 -0.31
CA LEU A 32 36.62 -12.57 0.85
C LEU A 32 35.36 -11.96 1.47
N TYR A 33 35.34 -10.65 1.67
CA TYR A 33 34.16 -9.97 2.22
C TYR A 33 32.91 -10.19 1.37
N ARG A 34 33.00 -10.02 0.05
CA ARG A 34 31.88 -10.27 -0.88
C ARG A 34 31.50 -11.75 -1.01
N ALA A 35 32.44 -12.66 -0.78
CA ALA A 35 32.16 -14.10 -0.80
C ALA A 35 31.47 -14.59 0.48
N SER A 36 31.74 -13.94 1.61
CA SER A 36 31.12 -14.25 2.90
C SER A 36 29.82 -13.49 3.14
N PHE A 37 29.71 -12.26 2.64
CA PHE A 37 28.55 -11.39 2.85
C PHE A 37 28.03 -10.85 1.51
N CYS A 38 26.72 -10.98 1.31
CA CYS A 38 26.06 -10.47 0.12
C CYS A 38 26.00 -8.94 0.08
N GLN A 39 25.96 -8.28 1.25
CA GLN A 39 25.81 -6.84 1.39
C GLN A 39 26.75 -6.28 2.46
N THR A 40 27.19 -5.03 2.31
CA THR A 40 27.88 -4.29 3.37
C THR A 40 26.89 -3.67 4.35
N TYR A 41 27.35 -3.29 5.54
CA TYR A 41 26.52 -2.55 6.51
C TYR A 41 25.94 -1.26 5.89
N SER A 42 26.76 -0.52 5.14
CA SER A 42 26.31 0.71 4.46
C SER A 42 25.26 0.45 3.37
N GLU A 43 25.34 -0.69 2.67
CA GLU A 43 24.35 -1.11 1.67
C GLU A 43 23.03 -1.51 2.34
N PHE A 44 23.09 -2.18 3.49
CA PHE A 44 21.90 -2.54 4.26
C PHE A 44 21.19 -1.32 4.87
N THR A 45 21.95 -0.35 5.39
CA THR A 45 21.38 0.86 5.99
C THR A 45 21.02 1.94 4.98
N ALA A 46 21.22 1.68 3.67
CA ALA A 46 20.96 2.67 2.64
C ALA A 46 19.45 3.02 2.63
N PRO A 47 19.09 4.31 2.64
CA PRO A 47 17.68 4.71 2.61
C PRO A 47 17.04 4.35 1.27
N THR A 48 16.07 3.44 1.28
CA THR A 48 15.39 2.92 0.07
C THR A 48 14.25 3.83 -0.43
N GLY A 49 13.87 4.85 0.33
CA GLY A 49 12.84 5.83 -0.08
C GLY A 49 11.40 5.28 -0.13
N GLU A 50 11.18 4.04 0.29
CA GLU A 50 9.89 3.32 0.27
C GLU A 50 8.74 4.11 0.92
N TRP A 51 9.05 4.91 1.95
CA TRP A 51 8.06 5.75 2.64
C TRP A 51 7.31 6.69 1.68
N LYS A 52 7.95 7.16 0.61
CA LYS A 52 7.32 8.01 -0.41
C LYS A 52 6.25 7.26 -1.20
N SER A 53 6.55 6.01 -1.54
CA SER A 53 5.61 5.12 -2.24
C SER A 53 4.40 4.83 -1.36
N ILE A 54 4.64 4.48 -0.08
CA ILE A 54 3.59 4.19 0.90
C ILE A 54 2.63 5.38 1.06
N ILE A 55 3.16 6.58 1.27
CA ILE A 55 2.34 7.80 1.40
C ILE A 55 1.57 8.08 0.11
N GLY A 56 2.24 7.98 -1.05
CA GLY A 56 1.61 8.19 -2.35
C GLY A 56 0.42 7.26 -2.59
N CYS A 57 0.60 5.95 -2.37
CA CYS A 57 -0.45 4.95 -2.53
C CYS A 57 -1.61 5.17 -1.55
N THR A 58 -1.31 5.51 -0.29
CA THR A 58 -2.34 5.75 0.73
C THR A 58 -3.23 6.93 0.35
N LEU A 59 -2.63 8.06 -0.04
CA LEU A 59 -3.38 9.25 -0.46
C LEU A 59 -4.20 8.98 -1.72
N PHE A 60 -3.63 8.29 -2.71
CA PHE A 60 -4.34 7.94 -3.93
C PHE A 60 -5.58 7.07 -3.67
N LEU A 61 -5.46 6.04 -2.84
CA LEU A 61 -6.60 5.18 -2.48
C LEU A 61 -7.67 5.95 -1.68
N SER A 62 -7.28 6.85 -0.78
CA SER A 62 -8.24 7.70 -0.08
C SER A 62 -9.00 8.63 -1.02
N ALA A 63 -8.32 9.22 -2.01
CA ALA A 63 -8.94 10.09 -3.00
C ALA A 63 -9.92 9.31 -3.89
N LEU A 64 -9.57 8.09 -4.30
CA LEU A 64 -10.47 7.19 -5.01
C LEU A 64 -11.71 6.84 -4.18
N GLY A 65 -11.57 6.60 -2.88
CA GLY A 65 -12.70 6.33 -1.98
C GLY A 65 -13.69 7.50 -1.92
N VAL A 66 -13.18 8.74 -1.80
CA VAL A 66 -14.02 9.95 -1.83
C VAL A 66 -14.70 10.12 -3.19
N TRP A 67 -13.98 9.86 -4.28
CA TRP A 67 -14.53 9.97 -5.62
C TRP A 67 -15.65 8.97 -5.88
N LEU A 68 -15.48 7.71 -5.43
CA LEU A 68 -16.53 6.69 -5.49
C LEU A 68 -17.76 7.09 -4.66
N TYR A 69 -17.57 7.68 -3.48
CA TYR A 69 -18.69 8.19 -2.68
C TYR A 69 -19.47 9.28 -3.41
N ILE A 70 -18.79 10.26 -4.02
CA ILE A 70 -19.43 11.31 -4.83
C ILE A 70 -20.18 10.70 -6.01
N PHE A 71 -19.55 9.75 -6.72
CA PHE A 71 -20.16 9.05 -7.83
C PHE A 71 -21.46 8.32 -7.43
N LEU A 72 -21.46 7.61 -6.31
CA LEU A 72 -22.67 6.96 -5.78
C LEU A 72 -23.74 7.97 -5.37
N LYS A 73 -23.34 9.14 -4.84
CA LYS A 73 -24.26 10.19 -4.44
C LYS A 73 -24.93 10.87 -5.65
N LEU A 74 -24.30 10.89 -6.81
CA LEU A 74 -24.90 11.44 -8.03
C LEU A 74 -26.20 10.70 -8.43
N PHE A 75 -26.32 9.41 -8.10
CA PHE A 75 -27.54 8.62 -8.33
C PHE A 75 -28.62 8.81 -7.23
N GLU A 76 -28.50 9.80 -6.33
CA GLU A 76 -29.52 10.11 -5.32
C GLU A 76 -30.83 10.62 -5.90
N GLU A 77 -30.86 11.16 -7.12
CA GLU A 77 -32.09 11.72 -7.71
C GLU A 77 -33.20 10.65 -7.82
N SER A 78 -32.84 9.43 -8.24
CA SER A 78 -33.76 8.30 -8.28
C SER A 78 -34.28 7.92 -6.89
N LYS A 79 -33.46 8.08 -5.84
CA LYS A 79 -33.86 7.82 -4.45
C LYS A 79 -34.84 8.88 -3.94
N ARG A 80 -34.66 10.15 -4.33
CA ARG A 80 -35.59 11.24 -3.97
C ARG A 80 -36.95 11.03 -4.63
N ALA A 81 -36.98 10.67 -5.92
CA ALA A 81 -38.22 10.35 -6.63
C ALA A 81 -38.95 9.14 -6.01
N GLN A 82 -38.18 8.11 -5.61
CA GLN A 82 -38.73 6.96 -4.92
C GLN A 82 -39.29 7.32 -3.53
N LEU A 83 -38.59 8.14 -2.76
CA LEU A 83 -39.04 8.61 -1.44
C LEU A 83 -40.34 9.40 -1.57
N LYS A 84 -40.43 10.32 -2.53
CA LYS A 84 -41.66 11.07 -2.81
C LYS A 84 -42.82 10.13 -3.14
N ARG A 85 -42.59 9.15 -4.02
CA ARG A 85 -43.60 8.12 -4.33
C ARG A 85 -44.03 7.31 -3.11
N MET A 86 -43.13 6.99 -2.18
CA MET A 86 -43.48 6.27 -0.95
C MET A 86 -44.35 7.09 0.01
N ILE A 87 -44.08 8.40 0.09
CA ILE A 87 -44.90 9.35 0.84
C ILE A 87 -46.28 9.48 0.19
N ASP A 88 -46.33 9.65 -1.14
CA ASP A 88 -47.59 9.75 -1.90
C ASP A 88 -48.47 8.50 -1.73
N LEU A 89 -47.85 7.31 -1.67
CA LEU A 89 -48.53 6.03 -1.44
C LEU A 89 -48.82 5.74 0.05
N GLN A 90 -48.46 6.65 0.96
CA GLN A 90 -48.62 6.52 2.41
C GLN A 90 -48.08 5.19 2.96
N VAL A 91 -46.88 4.79 2.53
CA VAL A 91 -46.28 3.52 2.95
C VAL A 91 -45.95 3.55 4.45
N ASN A 92 -46.53 2.63 5.22
CA ASN A 92 -46.42 2.54 6.68
C ASN A 92 -46.86 3.84 7.41
N PRO A 93 -48.15 4.20 7.36
CA PRO A 93 -48.63 5.51 7.79
C PRO A 93 -48.75 5.69 9.31
N ILE A 94 -48.49 4.64 10.11
CA ILE A 94 -48.62 4.70 11.59
C ILE A 94 -47.25 4.92 12.23
N GLU A 95 -46.28 4.04 11.96
CA GLU A 95 -44.94 4.09 12.59
C GLU A 95 -43.80 4.42 11.60
N GLY A 96 -44.10 4.48 10.30
CA GLY A 96 -43.08 4.60 9.25
C GLY A 96 -42.91 6.01 8.70
N ILE A 97 -42.11 6.11 7.62
CA ILE A 97 -41.72 7.38 6.98
C ILE A 97 -42.93 8.25 6.62
N ALA A 98 -44.01 7.63 6.14
CA ALA A 98 -45.24 8.34 5.77
C ALA A 98 -45.96 9.00 6.96
N SER A 99 -45.77 8.50 8.20
CA SER A 99 -46.40 9.08 9.39
C SER A 99 -45.73 10.37 9.85
N GLN A 100 -44.44 10.54 9.51
CA GLN A 100 -43.65 11.72 9.85
C GLN A 100 -43.79 12.87 8.84
N TRP A 101 -44.47 12.64 7.71
CA TRP A 101 -44.77 13.69 6.73
C TRP A 101 -46.07 14.43 7.07
N ASP A 102 -46.06 15.76 6.97
CA ASP A 102 -47.24 16.61 7.08
C ASP A 102 -47.80 16.91 5.67
N TYR A 103 -48.86 16.19 5.30
CA TYR A 103 -49.48 16.30 3.97
C TYR A 103 -50.24 17.62 3.74
N GLU A 104 -50.59 18.37 4.80
CA GLU A 104 -51.27 19.66 4.63
C GLU A 104 -50.29 20.79 4.33
N LYS A 105 -49.06 20.68 4.86
CA LYS A 105 -48.01 21.70 4.70
C LYS A 105 -46.91 21.30 3.70
N ASP A 106 -46.98 20.08 3.17
CA ASP A 106 -46.00 19.48 2.25
C ASP A 106 -44.55 19.56 2.81
N ASP A 107 -44.40 19.27 4.11
CA ASP A 107 -43.11 19.29 4.82
C ASP A 107 -43.04 18.19 5.89
N TRP A 108 -41.85 17.92 6.42
CA TRP A 108 -41.66 16.99 7.54
C TRP A 108 -42.23 17.57 8.83
N LYS A 109 -42.93 16.73 9.61
CA LYS A 109 -43.34 17.08 10.98
C LYS A 109 -42.10 17.37 11.82
N LYS A 110 -42.08 18.51 12.50
CA LYS A 110 -41.03 18.89 13.47
C LYS A 110 -41.31 18.36 14.86
#